data_AF-A0A7S0NWH3-F1
#
_entry.id   AF-A0A7S0NWH3-F1
#
_cell.length_a   1.000
_cell.length_b   1.000
_cell.length_c   1.000
_cell.angle_alpha   90.00
_cell.angle_beta   90.00
_cell.angle_gamma   90.00
#
_symmetry.space_group_name_H-M   'P 1'
#
loop_
_entity.id
_entity.type
_entity.pdbx_description
1 polymer ?
#
loop_
_entity_poly.entity_id
_entity_poly.type
_entity_poly.pdbx_seq_one_letter_code
_entity_poly.pdbx_strand_id
1 'polypeptide(L)'
;GRRLWPTLTICRGNRQGTKKAMSSREATPSLGSPAVEPLNPPRFDIRSQAGEFLAHLDEHGFAVVAGVVAEPEEVERAKELMWQFLASHGQVERNDVRTWAHENGWVGSSDTGIIGGAGVGQAPFMWYLRLLPRVREAFAAIWGVGPDELLVSFDGANVFRPWRYAQCWRTRGGWYHVDQNAFKPGKAGRCCVQGLVTLTRADASTGGLVVVPGSHRHFVPLCERNARQPSSEHAAEALADYVSVAAGDAALAGGGRLVCAEAGDPVLWGSRA
;
A
#
# COMPACT_ATOMS: atom_id res chain seq x y z
N GLY A 1 -10.64 18.27 -13.87
CA GLY A 1 -9.26 18.02 -13.41
C GLY A 1 -8.99 16.53 -13.36
N ARG A 2 -8.02 16.04 -14.14
CA ARG A 2 -7.62 14.63 -14.25
C ARG A 2 -6.72 14.32 -13.04
N ARG A 3 -7.03 13.28 -12.25
CA ARG A 3 -6.35 13.00 -10.96
C ARG A 3 -5.45 11.77 -11.08
N LEU A 4 -4.21 11.91 -10.62
CA LEU A 4 -3.27 10.82 -10.35
C LEU A 4 -3.20 10.56 -8.84
N TRP A 5 -2.90 9.32 -8.46
CA TRP A 5 -3.10 8.80 -7.10
C TRP A 5 -1.83 8.21 -6.49
N PRO A 6 -0.90 9.00 -5.93
CA PRO A 6 0.25 8.49 -5.19
C PRO A 6 -0.12 7.91 -3.81
N THR A 7 0.45 6.76 -3.53
CA THR A 7 0.39 6.00 -2.27
C THR A 7 1.83 5.63 -1.90
N LEU A 8 2.34 6.02 -0.73
CA LEU A 8 3.63 5.52 -0.20
C LEU A 8 3.42 4.08 0.32
N THR A 9 4.38 3.17 0.28
CA THR A 9 4.30 1.91 1.06
C THR A 9 5.55 1.84 1.93
N ILE A 10 5.50 1.22 3.12
CA ILE A 10 6.69 1.03 3.98
C ILE A 10 6.80 -0.44 4.41
N CYS A 11 7.38 -1.33 3.59
CA CYS A 11 8.23 -2.48 3.97
C CYS A 11 8.59 -3.31 2.70
N ARG A 12 9.86 -3.77 2.54
CA ARG A 12 10.24 -4.72 1.47
C ARG A 12 10.81 -6.02 2.03
N GLY A 13 10.29 -7.13 1.52
CA GLY A 13 11.06 -8.34 1.26
C GLY A 13 11.76 -8.22 -0.11
N ASN A 14 13.04 -8.57 -0.16
CA ASN A 14 13.88 -8.49 -1.35
C ASN A 14 13.33 -9.37 -2.50
N ARG A 15 13.21 -8.84 -3.73
CA ARG A 15 13.19 -9.65 -4.96
C ARG A 15 14.32 -9.18 -5.87
N GLN A 16 15.35 -10.01 -6.01
CA GLN A 16 16.21 -9.98 -7.18
C GLN A 16 15.42 -10.57 -8.35
N GLY A 17 15.42 -9.86 -9.47
CA GLY A 17 14.63 -10.22 -10.64
C GLY A 17 15.11 -11.51 -11.29
N THR A 18 14.18 -12.43 -11.50
CA THR A 18 14.28 -13.42 -12.58
C THR A 18 13.12 -13.17 -13.53
N LYS A 19 13.46 -12.80 -14.78
CA LYS A 19 12.50 -12.75 -15.88
C LYS A 19 12.03 -14.18 -16.13
N LYS A 20 10.73 -14.46 -16.05
CA LYS A 20 10.13 -15.62 -16.70
C LYS A 20 8.78 -15.24 -17.29
N ALA A 21 8.61 -15.52 -18.58
CA ALA A 21 7.37 -15.36 -19.29
C ALA A 21 6.29 -16.25 -18.65
N MET A 22 5.23 -15.64 -18.12
CA MET A 22 4.02 -16.38 -17.77
C MET A 22 3.31 -16.73 -19.07
N SER A 23 3.17 -18.03 -19.32
CA SER A 23 2.30 -18.57 -20.35
C SER A 23 0.88 -18.04 -20.14
N SER A 24 0.34 -17.40 -21.17
CA SER A 24 -1.02 -16.89 -21.23
C SER A 24 -2.01 -18.06 -21.17
N ARG A 25 -2.49 -18.38 -19.97
CA ARG A 25 -3.79 -19.02 -19.83
C ARG A 25 -4.82 -17.90 -19.79
N GLU A 26 -5.73 -17.89 -20.76
CA GLU A 26 -6.90 -17.03 -20.77
C GLU A 26 -7.58 -17.13 -19.40
N ALA A 27 -7.59 -16.01 -18.68
CA ALA A 27 -8.34 -15.90 -17.45
C ALA A 27 -9.82 -16.06 -17.81
N THR A 28 -10.40 -17.17 -17.40
CA THR A 28 -11.85 -17.34 -17.35
C THR A 28 -12.42 -16.14 -16.59
N PRO A 29 -13.48 -15.46 -17.08
CA PRO A 29 -14.00 -14.28 -16.40
C PRO A 29 -14.47 -14.72 -15.02
N SER A 30 -13.71 -14.36 -13.98
CA SER A 30 -14.12 -14.62 -12.61
C SER A 30 -15.41 -13.86 -12.37
N LEU A 31 -16.46 -14.57 -11.96
CA LEU A 31 -17.63 -14.00 -11.28
C LEU A 31 -17.14 -12.87 -10.37
N GLY A 32 -17.65 -11.66 -10.62
CA GLY A 32 -17.09 -10.43 -10.08
C GLY A 32 -16.79 -10.55 -8.60
N SER A 33 -15.56 -10.22 -8.19
CA SER A 33 -15.23 -10.11 -6.78
C SER A 33 -16.28 -9.23 -6.10
N PRO A 34 -16.80 -9.63 -4.92
CA PRO A 34 -17.81 -8.83 -4.23
C PRO A 34 -17.34 -7.38 -4.12
N ALA A 35 -18.27 -6.45 -4.37
CA ALA A 35 -17.95 -5.03 -4.35
C ALA A 35 -17.34 -4.67 -2.99
N VAL A 36 -16.12 -4.12 -3.01
CA VAL A 36 -15.46 -3.67 -1.79
C VAL A 36 -16.19 -2.44 -1.27
N GLU A 37 -16.73 -2.54 -0.06
CA GLU A 37 -17.46 -1.43 0.55
C GLU A 37 -16.49 -0.40 1.15
N PRO A 38 -16.76 0.90 0.97
CA PRO A 38 -15.99 1.94 1.67
C PRO A 38 -16.17 1.85 3.19
N LEU A 39 -15.11 2.19 3.89
CA LEU A 39 -15.05 2.32 5.34
C LEU A 39 -14.48 3.70 5.66
N ASN A 40 -15.21 4.48 6.45
CA ASN A 40 -14.76 5.78 6.94
C ASN A 40 -14.28 5.61 8.38
N PRO A 41 -13.00 5.26 8.61
CA PRO A 41 -12.46 5.15 9.96
C PRO A 41 -12.36 6.54 10.61
N PRO A 42 -12.26 6.60 11.95
CA PRO A 42 -11.81 7.81 12.63
C PRO A 42 -10.42 8.22 12.10
N ARG A 43 -10.21 9.53 12.01
CA ARG A 43 -8.91 10.13 11.64
C ARG A 43 -8.34 10.78 12.91
N PHE A 44 -7.22 10.26 13.39
CA PHE A 44 -6.66 10.68 14.68
C PHE A 44 -5.62 11.77 14.50
N ASP A 45 -5.67 12.84 15.30
CA ASP A 45 -4.52 13.73 15.41
C ASP A 45 -3.46 13.06 16.30
N ILE A 46 -2.32 12.69 15.71
CA ILE A 46 -1.27 11.98 16.43
C ILE A 46 -0.73 12.72 17.66
N ARG A 47 -0.81 14.04 17.69
CA ARG A 47 -0.27 14.85 18.81
C ARG A 47 -1.20 14.90 20.01
N SER A 48 -2.50 14.76 19.79
CA SER A 48 -3.53 14.88 20.84
C SER A 48 -4.28 13.56 21.10
N GLN A 49 -4.21 12.59 20.18
CA GLN A 49 -5.00 11.36 20.19
C GLN A 49 -4.15 10.12 19.91
N ALA A 50 -2.88 10.11 20.35
CA ALA A 50 -1.98 8.99 20.14
C ALA A 50 -2.50 7.68 20.78
N GLY A 51 -3.13 7.76 21.96
CA GLY A 51 -3.65 6.58 22.66
C GLY A 51 -4.80 5.91 21.89
N GLU A 52 -5.75 6.71 21.39
CA GLU A 52 -6.87 6.23 20.59
C GLU A 52 -6.41 5.70 19.24
N PHE A 53 -5.44 6.35 18.62
CA PHE A 53 -4.78 5.86 17.41
C PHE A 53 -4.17 4.46 17.60
N LEU A 54 -3.41 4.26 18.68
CA LEU A 54 -2.79 2.96 18.98
C LEU A 54 -3.84 1.90 19.31
N ALA A 55 -4.86 2.24 20.09
CA ALA A 55 -5.97 1.35 20.41
C ALA A 55 -6.70 0.87 19.15
N HIS A 56 -6.98 1.79 18.21
CA HIS A 56 -7.63 1.46 16.94
C HIS A 56 -6.75 0.55 16.06
N LEU A 57 -5.44 0.86 15.97
CA LEU A 57 -4.47 0.03 15.24
C LEU A 57 -4.36 -1.39 15.83
N ASP A 58 -4.39 -1.52 17.16
CA ASP A 58 -4.36 -2.81 17.86
C ASP A 58 -5.67 -3.60 17.65
N GLU A 59 -6.81 -2.91 17.72
CA GLU A 59 -8.12 -3.52 17.59
C GLU A 59 -8.37 -4.05 16.17
N HIS A 60 -8.15 -3.19 15.17
CA HIS A 60 -8.56 -3.42 13.78
C HIS A 60 -7.42 -3.78 12.84
N GLY A 61 -6.16 -3.63 13.24
CA GLY A 61 -4.98 -3.94 12.41
C GLY A 61 -4.55 -2.80 11.48
N PHE A 62 -5.32 -1.72 11.42
CA PHE A 62 -5.02 -0.50 10.66
C PHE A 62 -5.54 0.75 11.39
N ALA A 63 -5.04 1.93 11.04
CA ALA A 63 -5.52 3.22 11.53
C ALA A 63 -5.19 4.37 10.56
N VAL A 64 -5.88 5.50 10.69
CA VAL A 64 -5.65 6.70 9.86
C VAL A 64 -5.27 7.89 10.73
N VAL A 65 -4.18 8.57 10.39
CA VAL A 65 -3.79 9.82 11.06
C VAL A 65 -4.28 11.02 10.25
N ALA A 66 -4.87 12.00 10.90
CA ALA A 66 -5.39 13.19 10.25
C ALA A 66 -4.25 14.13 9.84
N GLY A 67 -4.11 14.41 8.54
CA GLY A 67 -3.42 15.58 7.99
C GLY A 67 -1.91 15.66 8.25
N VAL A 68 -1.17 14.56 8.16
CA VAL A 68 0.31 14.64 8.34
C VAL A 68 0.97 15.58 7.35
N VAL A 69 0.36 15.75 6.18
CA VAL A 69 0.57 16.90 5.29
C VAL A 69 -0.56 17.88 5.61
N ALA A 70 -0.26 18.89 6.43
CA ALA A 70 -1.30 19.72 7.03
C ALA A 70 -1.82 20.77 6.05
N GLU A 71 -0.92 21.32 5.24
CA GLU A 71 -1.24 22.42 4.34
C GLU A 71 -1.45 21.91 2.90
N PRO A 72 -2.47 22.40 2.17
CA PRO A 72 -2.70 22.06 0.76
C PRO A 72 -1.46 22.28 -0.13
N GLU A 73 -0.65 23.29 0.18
CA GLU A 73 0.60 23.63 -0.51
C GLU A 73 1.64 22.52 -0.36
N GLU A 74 1.72 21.86 0.80
CA GLU A 74 2.63 20.73 1.02
C GLU A 74 2.17 19.49 0.22
N VAL A 75 0.86 19.27 0.12
CA VAL A 75 0.29 18.21 -0.73
C VAL A 75 0.63 18.48 -2.20
N GLU A 76 0.45 19.71 -2.67
CA GLU A 76 0.81 20.09 -4.04
C GLU A 76 2.32 20.02 -4.27
N ARG A 77 3.15 20.37 -3.29
CA ARG A 77 4.60 20.18 -3.37
C ARG A 77 4.99 18.71 -3.52
N ALA A 78 4.37 17.81 -2.77
CA ALA A 78 4.61 16.38 -2.90
C ALA A 78 4.19 15.86 -4.28
N LYS A 79 3.04 16.31 -4.81
CA LYS A 79 2.59 15.98 -6.17
C LYS A 79 3.54 16.52 -7.23
N GLU A 80 4.00 17.75 -7.09
CA GLU A 80 4.99 18.38 -7.98
C GLU A 80 6.24 17.51 -8.09
N LEU A 81 6.82 17.13 -6.95
CA LEU A 81 8.00 16.26 -6.88
C LEU A 81 7.74 14.87 -7.49
N MET A 82 6.55 14.30 -7.28
CA MET A 82 6.17 13.03 -7.89
C MET A 82 6.09 13.16 -9.41
N TRP A 83 5.48 14.23 -9.92
CA TRP A 83 5.38 14.47 -11.36
C TRP A 83 6.73 14.70 -12.01
N GLN A 84 7.65 15.40 -11.34
CA GLN A 84 9.04 15.53 -11.77
C GLN A 84 9.72 14.16 -11.87
N PHE A 85 9.48 13.28 -10.88
CA PHE A 85 9.97 11.89 -10.94
C PHE A 85 9.36 11.09 -12.11
N LEU A 86 8.04 11.19 -12.36
CA LEU A 86 7.42 10.49 -13.48
C LEU A 86 7.96 11.00 -14.84
N ALA A 87 8.10 12.31 -14.98
CA ALA A 87 8.64 12.94 -16.18
C ALA A 87 10.13 12.63 -16.40
N SER A 88 10.89 12.33 -15.35
CA SER A 88 12.31 11.95 -15.51
C SER A 88 12.54 10.56 -16.09
N HIS A 89 11.48 9.75 -16.23
CA HIS A 89 11.56 8.35 -16.70
C HIS A 89 10.96 8.14 -18.09
N GLY A 90 10.43 9.19 -18.72
CA GLY A 90 9.78 9.07 -20.00
C GLY A 90 9.22 10.39 -20.51
N GLN A 91 8.35 10.32 -21.50
CA GLN A 91 7.67 11.46 -22.10
C GLN A 91 6.33 11.73 -21.42
N VAL A 92 6.24 11.49 -20.11
CA VAL A 92 5.01 11.64 -19.33
C VAL A 92 4.86 13.10 -18.88
N GLU A 93 3.79 13.75 -19.32
CA GLU A 93 3.48 15.14 -19.00
C GLU A 93 2.29 15.25 -18.02
N ARG A 94 2.47 16.00 -16.91
CA ARG A 94 1.46 16.20 -15.87
C ARG A 94 0.09 16.64 -16.40
N ASN A 95 0.09 17.48 -17.42
CA ASN A 95 -1.13 18.12 -17.91
C ASN A 95 -1.72 17.45 -19.16
N ASP A 96 -1.11 16.37 -19.66
CA ASP A 96 -1.59 15.66 -20.84
C ASP A 96 -1.69 14.14 -20.61
N VAL A 97 -2.91 13.66 -20.31
CA VAL A 97 -3.19 12.23 -20.09
C VAL A 97 -2.84 11.34 -21.28
N ARG A 98 -2.80 11.88 -22.51
CA ARG A 98 -2.45 11.11 -23.72
C ARG A 98 -1.03 10.57 -23.63
N THR A 99 -0.19 11.24 -22.83
CA THR A 99 1.19 10.84 -22.61
C THR A 99 1.36 9.74 -21.55
N TRP A 100 0.32 9.37 -20.79
CA TRP A 100 0.46 8.46 -19.62
C TRP A 100 0.45 6.96 -19.96
N ALA A 101 0.68 6.63 -21.23
CA ALA A 101 0.80 5.26 -21.71
C ALA A 101 2.16 4.64 -21.33
N HIS A 102 2.25 3.32 -21.29
CA HIS A 102 3.51 2.65 -20.91
C HIS A 102 4.60 2.86 -21.96
N GLU A 103 4.21 2.97 -23.22
CA GLU A 103 5.04 3.24 -24.37
C GLU A 103 5.79 4.58 -24.23
N ASN A 104 5.23 5.51 -23.46
CA ASN A 104 5.83 6.81 -23.15
C ASN A 104 6.64 6.81 -21.85
N GLY A 105 6.93 5.65 -21.26
CA GLY A 105 7.76 5.52 -20.06
C GLY A 105 6.98 5.64 -18.73
N TRP A 106 5.69 5.31 -18.71
CA TRP A 106 4.95 5.21 -17.45
C TRP A 106 5.48 4.08 -16.56
N VAL A 107 5.97 4.43 -15.36
CA VAL A 107 6.71 3.51 -14.46
C VAL A 107 5.84 2.70 -13.47
N GLY A 108 4.58 3.08 -13.25
CA GLY A 108 3.67 2.32 -12.38
C GLY A 108 3.14 1.08 -13.08
N SER A 109 3.06 -0.06 -12.37
CA SER A 109 2.53 -1.32 -12.91
C SER A 109 1.17 -1.15 -13.61
N SER A 110 0.97 -1.81 -14.76
CA SER A 110 -0.32 -1.87 -15.45
C SER A 110 -1.42 -2.44 -14.58
N ASP A 111 -1.08 -3.41 -13.73
CA ASP A 111 -2.05 -4.25 -13.03
C ASP A 111 -2.38 -3.67 -11.66
N THR A 112 -1.39 -3.11 -10.96
CA THR A 112 -1.54 -2.66 -9.56
C THR A 112 -1.28 -1.18 -9.38
N GLY A 113 -0.71 -0.50 -10.37
CA GLY A 113 -0.20 0.86 -10.23
C GLY A 113 1.03 0.98 -9.31
N ILE A 114 1.53 -0.11 -8.71
CA ILE A 114 2.70 -0.07 -7.81
C ILE A 114 3.96 0.27 -8.62
N ILE A 115 4.77 1.17 -8.08
CA ILE A 115 6.10 1.52 -8.52
C ILE A 115 7.05 0.96 -7.44
N GLY A 116 7.73 -0.15 -7.75
CA GLY A 116 8.71 -0.77 -6.85
C GLY A 116 10.15 -0.76 -7.40
N GLY A 117 10.37 -0.03 -8.50
CA GLY A 117 11.65 0.06 -9.22
C GLY A 117 11.96 1.49 -9.63
N ALA A 118 12.79 1.68 -10.66
CA ALA A 118 13.12 3.00 -11.22
C ALA A 118 13.67 4.00 -10.16
N GLY A 119 14.35 3.50 -9.13
CA GLY A 119 14.88 4.34 -8.05
C GLY A 119 13.82 5.02 -7.18
N VAL A 120 12.54 4.65 -7.29
CA VAL A 120 11.44 5.34 -6.61
C VAL A 120 11.65 5.45 -5.10
N GLY A 121 12.23 4.44 -4.45
CA GLY A 121 12.48 4.46 -3.01
C GLY A 121 13.44 5.57 -2.56
N GLN A 122 14.19 6.16 -3.49
CA GLN A 122 15.09 7.29 -3.30
C GLN A 122 14.58 8.57 -3.98
N ALA A 123 13.36 8.57 -4.52
CA ALA A 123 12.81 9.71 -5.24
C ALA A 123 12.56 10.91 -4.30
N PRO A 124 12.70 12.15 -4.80
CA PRO A 124 12.51 13.36 -3.99
C PRO A 124 11.17 13.43 -3.25
N PHE A 125 10.06 13.04 -3.88
CA PHE A 125 8.74 13.06 -3.23
C PHE A 125 8.64 12.06 -2.07
N MET A 126 9.35 10.94 -2.15
CA MET A 126 9.37 9.93 -1.10
C MET A 126 10.15 10.41 0.11
N TRP A 127 11.30 11.05 -0.12
CA TRP A 127 12.08 11.70 0.94
C TRP A 127 11.33 12.86 1.58
N TYR A 128 10.68 13.70 0.77
CA TYR A 128 9.86 14.80 1.26
C TYR A 128 8.79 14.30 2.23
N LEU A 129 8.04 13.27 1.86
CA LEU A 129 6.96 12.72 2.70
C LEU A 129 7.46 12.01 3.95
N ARG A 130 8.51 11.17 3.84
CA ARG A 130 9.05 10.40 4.98
C ARG A 130 9.63 11.27 6.08
N LEU A 131 10.15 12.44 5.71
CA LEU A 131 10.78 13.37 6.65
C LEU A 131 9.79 14.32 7.31
N LEU A 132 8.51 14.30 6.93
CA LEU A 132 7.49 15.15 7.56
C LEU A 132 7.38 14.82 9.06
N PRO A 133 7.37 15.84 9.95
CA PRO A 133 7.35 15.62 11.40
C PRO A 133 6.20 14.71 11.85
N ARG A 134 4.98 14.94 11.36
CA ARG A 134 3.80 14.17 11.78
C ARG A 134 3.79 12.73 11.25
N VAL A 135 4.45 12.44 10.13
CA VAL A 135 4.69 11.06 9.67
C VAL A 135 5.60 10.36 10.67
N ARG A 136 6.72 11.00 11.04
CA ARG A 136 7.69 10.44 11.98
C ARG A 136 7.08 10.26 13.37
N GLU A 137 6.31 11.23 13.86
CA GLU A 137 5.55 11.14 15.12
C GLU A 137 4.58 9.95 15.12
N ALA A 138 3.87 9.69 14.00
CA ALA A 138 2.95 8.56 13.90
C ALA A 138 3.67 7.21 14.04
N PHE A 139 4.79 7.02 13.34
CA PHE A 139 5.59 5.81 13.49
C PHE A 139 6.28 5.73 14.86
N ALA A 140 6.69 6.85 15.43
CA ALA A 140 7.35 6.91 16.73
C ALA A 140 6.41 6.45 17.85
N ALA A 141 5.15 6.89 17.79
CA ALA A 141 4.10 6.48 18.72
C ALA A 141 3.86 4.95 18.69
N ILE A 142 3.89 4.32 17.50
CA ILE A 142 3.70 2.86 17.36
C ILE A 142 4.78 2.09 18.10
N TRP A 143 6.02 2.57 18.06
CA TRP A 143 7.18 1.87 18.61
C TRP A 143 7.56 2.34 20.02
N GLY A 144 6.92 3.38 20.53
CA GLY A 144 7.22 3.94 21.86
C GLY A 144 8.61 4.56 21.94
N VAL A 145 9.09 5.15 20.84
CA VAL A 145 10.41 5.79 20.74
C VAL A 145 10.28 7.25 20.29
N GLY A 146 11.37 8.01 20.30
CA GLY A 146 11.43 9.36 19.74
C GLY A 146 11.41 9.38 18.19
N PRO A 147 10.95 10.47 17.55
CA PRO A 147 10.91 10.59 16.09
C PRO A 147 12.28 10.47 15.38
N ASP A 148 13.37 10.75 16.08
CA ASP A 148 14.75 10.63 15.60
C ASP A 148 15.37 9.24 15.81
N GLU A 149 14.66 8.31 16.46
CA GLU A 149 15.12 6.95 16.78
C GLU A 149 14.60 5.89 15.79
N LEU A 150 13.95 6.32 14.70
CA LEU A 150 13.36 5.46 13.69
C LEU A 150 14.28 5.27 12.48
N LEU A 151 14.27 4.06 11.94
CA LEU A 151 14.76 3.78 10.60
C LEU A 151 13.57 3.69 9.64
N VAL A 152 13.75 4.22 8.43
CA VAL A 152 12.74 4.14 7.37
C VAL A 152 13.22 3.23 6.24
N SER A 153 12.31 2.42 5.71
CA SER A 153 12.61 1.54 4.58
C SER A 153 12.46 2.26 3.23
N PHE A 154 13.21 1.81 2.22
CA PHE A 154 13.27 2.39 0.87
C PHE A 154 12.29 1.75 -0.10
N ASP A 155 11.02 1.81 0.27
CA ASP A 155 9.93 1.14 -0.42
C ASP A 155 9.41 1.86 -1.67
N GLY A 156 8.26 1.39 -2.14
CA GLY A 156 7.62 1.85 -3.35
C GLY A 156 6.64 3.00 -3.15
N ALA A 157 6.19 3.51 -4.28
CA ALA A 157 4.99 4.30 -4.38
C ALA A 157 3.93 3.51 -5.17
N ASN A 158 2.72 4.01 -5.25
CA ASN A 158 1.70 3.49 -6.14
C ASN A 158 0.97 4.66 -6.80
N VAL A 159 0.78 4.63 -8.12
CA VAL A 159 0.08 5.65 -8.90
C VAL A 159 -1.00 5.00 -9.76
N PHE A 160 -2.27 5.36 -9.53
CA PHE A 160 -3.36 4.94 -10.43
C PHE A 160 -3.54 5.92 -11.58
N ARG A 161 -3.90 5.39 -12.75
CA ARG A 161 -4.28 6.17 -13.93
C ARG A 161 -5.81 6.24 -14.06
N PRO A 162 -6.35 7.25 -14.76
CA PRO A 162 -7.79 7.39 -14.93
C PRO A 162 -8.31 6.32 -15.89
N TRP A 163 -8.71 5.16 -15.38
CA TRP A 163 -9.16 4.03 -16.19
C TRP A 163 -10.42 4.30 -17.02
N ARG A 164 -11.19 5.34 -16.68
CA ARG A 164 -12.30 5.84 -17.53
C ARG A 164 -11.80 6.42 -18.86
N TYR A 165 -10.56 6.89 -18.91
CA TYR A 165 -9.90 7.33 -20.14
C TYR A 165 -9.44 6.13 -20.98
N ALA A 166 -8.82 5.13 -20.36
CA ALA A 166 -8.43 3.87 -21.01
C ALA A 166 -8.68 2.68 -20.08
N GLN A 167 -9.57 1.76 -20.49
CA GLN A 167 -10.03 0.64 -19.65
C GLN A 167 -8.89 -0.29 -19.21
N CYS A 168 -7.86 -0.45 -20.03
CA CYS A 168 -6.67 -1.24 -19.70
C CYS A 168 -5.85 -0.66 -18.53
N TRP A 169 -6.13 0.56 -18.08
CA TRP A 169 -5.52 1.16 -16.90
C TRP A 169 -6.25 0.86 -15.59
N ARG A 170 -7.35 0.10 -15.66
CA ARG A 170 -8.07 -0.31 -14.46
C ARG A 170 -7.21 -1.31 -13.68
N THR A 171 -6.82 -0.93 -12.46
CA THR A 171 -6.06 -1.80 -11.57
C THR A 171 -6.92 -2.95 -11.05
N ARG A 172 -6.30 -4.11 -10.84
CA ARG A 172 -6.94 -5.28 -10.25
C ARG A 172 -7.02 -5.17 -8.73
N GLY A 173 -8.11 -5.68 -8.17
CA GLY A 173 -8.30 -5.88 -6.72
C GLY A 173 -8.24 -7.36 -6.35
N GLY A 174 -8.61 -7.69 -5.10
CA GLY A 174 -8.84 -9.07 -4.65
C GLY A 174 -7.59 -9.93 -4.43
N TRP A 175 -6.40 -9.36 -4.52
CA TRP A 175 -5.12 -10.03 -4.25
C TRP A 175 -4.71 -9.86 -2.78
N TYR A 176 -5.52 -10.40 -1.86
CA TYR A 176 -5.26 -10.32 -0.42
C TYR A 176 -3.98 -11.06 -0.05
N HIS A 177 -3.21 -10.46 0.84
CA HIS A 177 -1.92 -10.96 1.32
C HIS A 177 -1.62 -10.33 2.68
N VAL A 178 -0.66 -10.92 3.39
CA VAL A 178 0.06 -10.27 4.48
C VAL A 178 1.53 -10.13 4.09
N ASP A 179 2.21 -9.12 4.62
CA ASP A 179 3.60 -8.78 4.26
C ASP A 179 4.60 -9.20 5.34
N GLN A 180 4.18 -10.09 6.22
CA GLN A 180 5.00 -10.75 7.21
C GLN A 180 4.76 -12.26 7.13
N ASN A 181 5.74 -13.05 7.51
CA ASN A 181 5.60 -14.51 7.56
C ASN A 181 5.96 -15.01 8.96
N ALA A 182 5.00 -15.62 9.65
CA ALA A 182 5.13 -16.08 11.04
C ALA A 182 6.22 -17.16 11.21
N PHE A 183 6.58 -17.88 10.15
CA PHE A 183 7.60 -18.92 10.19
C PHE A 183 9.02 -18.40 10.03
N LYS A 184 9.20 -17.11 9.75
CA LYS A 184 10.53 -16.52 9.82
C LYS A 184 10.93 -16.31 11.28
N PRO A 185 12.20 -16.60 11.65
CA PRO A 185 12.68 -16.41 13.00
C PRO A 185 12.36 -15.00 13.53
N GLY A 186 11.71 -14.93 14.69
CA GLY A 186 11.34 -13.67 15.34
C GLY A 186 10.17 -12.90 14.70
N LYS A 187 9.51 -13.44 13.66
CA LYS A 187 8.45 -12.73 12.90
C LYS A 187 7.02 -13.22 13.20
N ALA A 188 6.79 -13.86 14.34
CA ALA A 188 5.43 -14.24 14.77
C ALA A 188 4.64 -13.04 15.34
N GLY A 189 5.32 -12.09 15.99
CA GLY A 189 4.73 -10.88 16.59
C GLY A 189 4.65 -9.70 15.63
N ARG A 190 4.29 -8.50 16.10
CA ARG A 190 4.35 -7.27 15.29
C ARG A 190 5.82 -6.88 15.06
N CYS A 191 6.31 -7.00 13.82
CA CYS A 191 7.68 -6.62 13.46
C CYS A 191 7.76 -5.46 12.47
N CYS A 192 6.70 -5.24 11.68
CA CYS A 192 6.59 -4.09 10.78
C CYS A 192 5.16 -3.53 10.83
N VAL A 193 5.07 -2.20 10.76
CA VAL A 193 3.87 -1.46 10.40
C VAL A 193 4.21 -0.70 9.12
N GLN A 194 3.31 -0.79 8.15
CA GLN A 194 3.42 -0.06 6.91
C GLN A 194 2.54 1.16 6.96
N GLY A 195 2.83 2.11 6.07
CA GLY A 195 1.95 3.25 5.88
C GLY A 195 2.03 3.78 4.45
N LEU A 196 0.91 4.39 4.06
CA LEU A 196 0.78 5.16 2.84
C LEU A 196 0.28 6.55 3.15
N VAL A 197 0.99 7.58 2.70
CA VAL A 197 0.45 8.95 2.68
C VAL A 197 -0.32 9.13 1.37
N THR A 198 -1.60 9.43 1.47
CA THR A 198 -2.44 9.76 0.32
C THR A 198 -2.14 11.20 -0.11
N LEU A 199 -1.88 11.48 -1.40
CA LEU A 199 -1.84 12.89 -1.86
C LEU A 199 -3.16 13.37 -2.46
N THR A 200 -4.14 12.49 -2.45
CA THR A 200 -5.48 12.69 -3.00
C THR A 200 -6.45 11.86 -2.19
N ARG A 201 -7.69 12.33 -2.05
CA ARG A 201 -8.74 11.62 -1.29
C ARG A 201 -8.87 10.16 -1.74
N ALA A 202 -8.84 9.21 -0.81
CA ALA A 202 -9.11 7.79 -1.06
C ALA A 202 -10.59 7.51 -0.79
N ASP A 203 -11.33 7.09 -1.81
CA ASP A 203 -12.75 6.77 -1.75
C ASP A 203 -13.19 5.81 -2.88
N ALA A 204 -14.46 5.41 -2.90
CA ALA A 204 -14.99 4.44 -3.87
C ALA A 204 -14.83 4.85 -5.35
N SER A 205 -14.67 6.14 -5.65
CA SER A 205 -14.44 6.68 -6.99
C SER A 205 -12.96 6.65 -7.40
N THR A 206 -12.04 6.54 -6.44
CA THR A 206 -10.59 6.71 -6.64
C THR A 206 -9.82 5.42 -6.40
N GLY A 207 -10.33 4.56 -5.51
CA GLY A 207 -9.60 3.44 -4.96
C GLY A 207 -8.65 3.85 -3.83
N GLY A 208 -7.94 2.86 -3.30
CA GLY A 208 -7.04 3.01 -2.15
C GLY A 208 -6.73 1.64 -1.55
N LEU A 209 -6.22 1.65 -0.31
CA LEU A 209 -5.94 0.43 0.44
C LEU A 209 -7.24 -0.26 0.83
N VAL A 210 -7.28 -1.59 0.63
CA VAL A 210 -8.35 -2.44 1.12
C VAL A 210 -7.79 -3.32 2.23
N VAL A 211 -8.47 -3.33 3.37
CA VAL A 211 -8.09 -4.13 4.55
C VAL A 211 -9.26 -5.02 4.95
N VAL A 212 -8.99 -6.10 5.69
CA VAL A 212 -10.02 -6.84 6.41
C VAL A 212 -9.86 -6.52 7.89
N PRO A 213 -10.69 -5.65 8.50
CA PRO A 213 -10.52 -5.27 9.90
C PRO A 213 -10.43 -6.49 10.82
N GLY A 214 -9.37 -6.57 11.63
CA GLY A 214 -9.13 -7.68 12.57
C GLY A 214 -8.42 -8.92 11.99
N SER A 215 -8.11 -8.94 10.68
CA SER A 215 -7.41 -10.06 10.00
C SER A 215 -6.08 -10.43 10.65
N HIS A 216 -5.37 -9.47 11.24
CA HIS A 216 -4.07 -9.68 11.91
C HIS A 216 -4.13 -10.67 13.07
N ARG A 217 -5.32 -10.94 13.61
CA ARG A 217 -5.55 -11.96 14.65
C ARG A 217 -5.48 -13.39 14.09
N HIS A 218 -5.68 -13.55 12.78
CA HIS A 218 -5.59 -14.83 12.07
C HIS A 218 -4.20 -15.09 11.48
N PHE A 219 -3.23 -14.20 11.72
CA PHE A 219 -1.91 -14.21 11.09
C PHE A 219 -1.15 -15.54 11.20
N VAL A 220 -0.95 -16.05 12.43
CA VAL A 220 -0.19 -17.30 12.62
C VAL A 220 -0.93 -18.49 12.00
N PRO A 221 -2.23 -18.72 12.26
CA PRO A 221 -2.99 -19.77 11.59
C PRO A 221 -3.00 -19.65 10.05
N LEU A 222 -3.04 -18.43 9.50
CA LEU A 222 -2.97 -18.18 8.06
C LEU A 222 -1.62 -18.66 7.50
N CYS A 223 -0.51 -18.25 8.10
CA CYS A 223 0.81 -18.71 7.68
C CYS A 223 0.92 -20.24 7.77
N GLU A 224 0.43 -20.86 8.85
CA GLU A 224 0.38 -22.32 9.00
C GLU A 224 -0.35 -23.03 7.87
N ARG A 225 -1.52 -22.52 7.46
CA ARG A 225 -2.28 -23.08 6.33
C ARG A 225 -1.52 -22.93 5.01
N ASN A 226 -0.94 -21.75 4.76
CA ASN A 226 -0.18 -21.48 3.55
C ASN A 226 1.05 -22.41 3.44
N ALA A 227 1.80 -22.60 4.53
CA ALA A 227 2.96 -23.50 4.56
C ALA A 227 2.61 -24.98 4.35
N ARG A 228 1.39 -25.41 4.71
CA ARG A 228 0.89 -26.79 4.51
C ARG A 228 0.35 -27.05 3.10
N GLN A 229 0.28 -26.05 2.23
CA GLN A 229 -0.12 -26.19 0.83
C GLN A 229 1.09 -26.05 -0.12
N PRO A 230 2.06 -26.99 -0.12
CA PRO A 230 3.17 -26.93 -1.05
C PRO A 230 2.66 -27.31 -2.45
N SER A 231 2.24 -26.34 -3.25
CA SER A 231 2.40 -26.52 -4.70
C SER A 231 3.89 -26.39 -5.03
N SER A 232 4.37 -27.08 -6.06
CA SER A 232 5.78 -27.04 -6.49
C SER A 232 6.27 -25.64 -6.91
N GLU A 233 5.36 -24.66 -7.03
CA GLU A 233 5.66 -23.24 -7.26
C GLU A 233 5.81 -22.43 -5.94
N HIS A 234 5.38 -22.96 -4.79
CA HIS A 234 5.32 -22.27 -3.49
C HIS A 234 6.50 -22.55 -2.54
N ALA A 235 7.43 -23.44 -2.88
CA ALA A 235 8.61 -23.69 -2.03
C ALA A 235 9.50 -22.43 -1.84
N ALA A 236 9.48 -21.49 -2.80
CA ALA A 236 10.15 -20.21 -2.68
C ALA A 236 9.33 -19.16 -1.88
N GLU A 237 8.00 -19.26 -1.87
CA GLU A 237 7.11 -18.37 -1.11
C GLU A 237 7.09 -18.68 0.38
N ALA A 238 7.31 -19.93 0.78
CA ALA A 238 7.50 -20.32 2.18
C ALA A 238 8.67 -19.57 2.86
N LEU A 239 9.60 -19.00 2.08
CA LEU A 239 10.73 -18.19 2.56
C LEU A 239 10.54 -16.68 2.32
N ALA A 240 9.45 -16.25 1.69
CA ALA A 240 9.12 -14.84 1.48
C ALA A 240 8.43 -14.24 2.71
N ASP A 241 8.52 -12.92 2.87
CA ASP A 241 7.70 -12.20 3.85
C ASP A 241 6.25 -12.05 3.37
N TYR A 242 6.05 -11.99 2.05
CA TYR A 242 4.75 -11.97 1.41
C TYR A 242 4.08 -13.35 1.52
N VAL A 243 2.87 -13.38 2.07
CA VAL A 243 2.05 -14.59 2.17
C VAL A 243 0.68 -14.29 1.56
N SER A 244 0.35 -14.99 0.48
CA SER A 244 -0.95 -14.88 -0.18
C SER A 244 -2.07 -15.44 0.68
N VAL A 245 -3.23 -14.76 0.67
CA VAL A 245 -4.44 -15.23 1.34
C VAL A 245 -5.38 -15.83 0.29
N ALA A 246 -5.65 -17.13 0.41
CA ALA A 246 -6.54 -17.83 -0.51
C ALA A 246 -7.99 -17.31 -0.41
N ALA A 247 -8.71 -17.36 -1.53
CA ALA A 247 -10.14 -17.05 -1.52
C ALA A 247 -10.89 -18.03 -0.58
N GLY A 248 -11.76 -17.48 0.27
CA GLY A 248 -12.50 -18.26 1.27
C GLY A 248 -11.72 -18.58 2.55
N ASP A 249 -10.48 -18.10 2.71
CA ASP A 249 -9.77 -18.22 3.98
C ASP A 249 -10.51 -17.48 5.11
N ALA A 250 -10.47 -18.05 6.32
CA ALA A 250 -11.11 -17.46 7.49
C ALA A 250 -10.63 -16.04 7.81
N ALA A 251 -9.39 -15.68 7.44
CA ALA A 251 -8.86 -14.33 7.58
C ALA A 251 -9.61 -13.29 6.74
N LEU A 252 -10.38 -13.73 5.73
CA LEU A 252 -11.20 -12.86 4.87
C LEU A 252 -12.68 -12.84 5.27
N ALA A 253 -13.09 -13.56 6.33
CA ALA A 253 -14.49 -13.71 6.71
C ALA A 253 -15.18 -12.37 7.03
N GLY A 254 -14.43 -11.37 7.51
CA GLY A 254 -14.94 -10.02 7.78
C GLY A 254 -15.21 -9.16 6.54
N GLY A 255 -14.80 -9.63 5.35
CA GLY A 255 -14.92 -8.89 4.09
C GLY A 255 -13.91 -7.75 3.99
N GLY A 256 -13.40 -7.53 2.77
CA GLY A 256 -12.52 -6.41 2.50
C GLY A 256 -13.26 -5.08 2.52
N ARG A 257 -12.61 -4.07 3.09
CA ARG A 257 -13.11 -2.70 3.24
C ARG A 257 -12.11 -1.71 2.67
N LEU A 258 -12.57 -0.83 1.79
CA LEU A 258 -11.76 0.26 1.25
C LEU A 258 -11.61 1.33 2.33
N VAL A 259 -10.38 1.58 2.78
CA VAL A 259 -10.10 2.58 3.79
C VAL A 259 -10.18 3.97 3.17
N CYS A 260 -11.21 4.73 3.53
CA CYS A 260 -11.35 6.12 3.10
C CYS A 260 -10.42 7.03 3.91
N ALA A 261 -9.80 7.98 3.22
CA ALA A 261 -8.87 8.94 3.81
C ALA A 261 -8.86 10.25 2.99
N GLU A 262 -8.57 11.37 3.63
CA GLU A 262 -8.42 12.64 2.92
C GLU A 262 -7.02 12.77 2.31
N ALA A 263 -6.82 13.76 1.44
CA ALA A 263 -5.47 14.07 0.97
C ALA A 263 -4.60 14.55 2.14
N GLY A 264 -3.39 14.02 2.25
CA GLY A 264 -2.45 14.33 3.32
C GLY A 264 -2.56 13.43 4.55
N ASP A 265 -3.48 12.47 4.58
CA ASP A 265 -3.58 11.48 5.65
C ASP A 265 -2.63 10.30 5.37
N PRO A 266 -1.93 9.74 6.37
CA PRO A 266 -1.41 8.41 6.27
C PRO A 266 -2.44 7.37 6.72
N VAL A 267 -2.61 6.34 5.90
CA VAL A 267 -3.23 5.08 6.33
C VAL A 267 -2.10 4.14 6.74
N LEU A 268 -2.15 3.64 7.97
CA LEU A 268 -1.14 2.76 8.56
C LEU A 268 -1.75 1.39 8.86
N TRP A 269 -1.01 0.30 8.64
CA TRP A 269 -1.47 -1.05 8.92
C TRP A 269 -0.31 -1.97 9.34
N GLY A 270 -0.58 -2.89 10.27
CA GLY A 270 0.42 -3.89 10.62
C GLY A 270 0.66 -4.84 9.44
N SER A 271 1.91 -5.25 9.19
CA SER A 271 2.23 -6.20 8.09
C SER A 271 1.63 -7.60 8.26
N ARG A 272 0.87 -7.84 9.33
CA ARG A 272 0.10 -9.05 9.61
C ARG A 272 -1.37 -8.94 9.20
N ALA A 273 -1.84 -7.74 8.86
CA ALA A 273 -3.23 -7.39 8.58
C ALA A 273 -3.53 -7.42 7.08
#